data_AF-A0A1S2NSY4-F1
#
_entry.id   AF-A0A1S2NSY4-F1
#
_cell.length_a   1.000
_cell.length_b   1.000
_cell.length_c   1.000
_cell.angle_alpha   90.00
_cell.angle_beta   90.00
_cell.angle_gamma   90.00
#
_symmetry.space_group_name_H-M   'P 1'
#
loop_
_entity.id
_entity.type
_entity.pdbx_description
1 polymer ?
#
loop_
_entity_poly.entity_id
_entity_poly.type
_entity_poly.pdbx_seq_one_letter_code
_entity_poly.pdbx_strand_id
1 'polypeptide(L)'
;MLLAQEIAARAATAIDNALLYRRERLAALVLQRHLLPTRLPSAHWFDLASRYQPAEDDTLAGGDWYDAVLLPEGRIGLSMGDVIGHGVQAAAAMGRYRSCAQALLSAGLPPGQLLTRLDQLPVGGCGEHAATCACAVYDGATGRCRVALAGHPPPLVIRPDGTVRRVGWAVWPVAALLPVDHGWVRRPWARGARNPDWVPEGH
;
A
#
# COMPACT_ATOMS: atom_id res chain seq x y z
N MET A 1 -29.82 -45.59 9.95
CA MET A 1 -30.11 -44.54 8.94
C MET A 1 -29.91 -43.13 9.46
N LEU A 2 -30.38 -42.76 10.66
CA LEU A 2 -30.25 -41.39 11.21
C LEU A 2 -28.81 -40.83 11.21
N LEU A 3 -27.84 -41.63 11.64
CA LEU A 3 -26.43 -41.23 11.71
C LEU A 3 -25.83 -40.87 10.34
N ALA A 4 -26.19 -41.62 9.30
CA ALA A 4 -25.75 -41.34 7.93
C ALA A 4 -26.38 -40.06 7.37
N GLN A 5 -27.66 -39.79 7.69
CA GLN A 5 -28.35 -38.56 7.29
C GLN A 5 -27.77 -37.34 8.00
N GLU A 6 -27.42 -37.46 9.29
CA GLU A 6 -26.84 -36.36 10.04
C GLU A 6 -25.40 -36.05 9.59
N ILE A 7 -24.60 -37.07 9.28
CA ILE A 7 -23.27 -36.88 8.68
C ILE A 7 -23.40 -36.22 7.29
N ALA A 8 -24.34 -36.67 6.46
CA ALA A 8 -24.58 -36.09 5.14
C ALA A 8 -25.02 -34.61 5.23
N ALA A 9 -25.89 -34.26 6.17
CA ALA A 9 -26.33 -32.89 6.38
C ALA A 9 -25.19 -31.97 6.85
N ARG A 10 -24.38 -32.42 7.83
CA ARG A 10 -23.21 -31.65 8.28
C ARG A 10 -22.16 -31.49 7.18
N ALA A 11 -21.92 -32.54 6.39
CA ALA A 11 -21.01 -32.49 5.25
C ALA A 11 -21.52 -31.51 4.18
N ALA A 12 -22.82 -31.52 3.87
CA ALA A 12 -23.42 -30.59 2.91
C ALA A 12 -23.24 -29.13 3.36
N THR A 13 -23.57 -28.80 4.61
CA THR A 13 -23.37 -27.45 5.16
C THR A 13 -21.90 -27.03 5.18
N ALA A 14 -20.99 -27.94 5.53
CA ALA A 14 -19.55 -27.66 5.50
C ALA A 14 -19.04 -27.38 4.07
N ILE A 15 -19.52 -28.14 3.09
CA ILE A 15 -19.18 -27.95 1.67
C ILE A 15 -19.76 -26.63 1.16
N ASP A 16 -21.03 -26.33 1.44
CA ASP A 16 -21.67 -25.08 1.00
C ASP A 16 -20.96 -23.86 1.58
N ASN A 17 -20.60 -23.90 2.87
CA ASN A 17 -19.82 -22.83 3.52
C ASN A 17 -18.44 -22.68 2.87
N ALA A 18 -17.74 -23.78 2.58
CA ALA A 18 -16.45 -23.74 1.93
C ALA A 18 -16.53 -23.14 0.51
N LEU A 19 -17.60 -23.45 -0.24
CA LEU A 19 -17.84 -22.90 -1.58
C LEU A 19 -18.18 -21.41 -1.53
N LEU A 20 -19.02 -20.98 -0.59
CA LEU A 20 -19.34 -19.58 -0.35
C LEU A 20 -18.09 -18.77 0.01
N TYR A 21 -17.31 -19.24 0.98
CA TYR A 21 -16.08 -18.60 1.40
C TYR A 21 -15.07 -18.49 0.24
N ARG A 22 -14.92 -19.55 -0.56
CA ARG A 22 -14.05 -19.53 -1.75
C ARG A 22 -14.50 -18.49 -2.78
N ARG A 23 -15.81 -18.36 -3.03
CA ARG A 23 -16.34 -17.36 -3.96
C ARG A 23 -16.08 -15.93 -3.49
N GLU A 24 -16.35 -15.66 -2.22
CA GLU A 24 -16.10 -14.34 -1.62
C GLU A 24 -14.61 -13.97 -1.67
N ARG A 25 -13.74 -14.94 -1.36
CA ARG A 25 -12.28 -14.77 -1.45
C ARG A 25 -11.83 -14.44 -2.86
N LEU A 26 -12.30 -15.17 -3.87
CA LEU A 26 -11.97 -14.90 -5.26
C LEU A 26 -12.46 -13.52 -5.71
N ALA A 27 -13.67 -13.14 -5.32
CA ALA A 27 -14.21 -11.81 -5.65
C ALA A 27 -13.35 -10.68 -5.05
N ALA A 28 -12.95 -10.81 -3.78
CA ALA A 28 -12.10 -9.84 -3.13
C ALA A 28 -10.71 -9.74 -3.76
N LEU A 29 -10.09 -10.88 -4.11
CA LEU A 29 -8.77 -10.92 -4.75
C LEU A 29 -8.80 -10.29 -6.15
N VAL A 30 -9.84 -10.59 -6.92
CA VAL A 30 -10.05 -9.99 -8.23
C VAL A 30 -10.20 -8.48 -8.08
N LEU A 31 -11.05 -8.01 -7.17
CA LEU A 31 -11.25 -6.59 -6.93
C LEU A 31 -9.93 -5.90 -6.53
N GLN A 32 -9.21 -6.43 -5.54
CA GLN A 32 -7.94 -5.88 -5.08
C GLN A 32 -6.95 -5.75 -6.24
N ARG A 33 -6.76 -6.83 -7.03
CA ARG A 33 -5.82 -6.84 -8.16
C ARG A 33 -6.15 -5.79 -9.22
N HIS A 34 -7.43 -5.53 -9.48
CA HIS A 34 -7.86 -4.50 -10.42
C HIS A 34 -7.71 -3.07 -9.87
N LEU A 35 -7.69 -2.93 -8.54
CA LEU A 35 -7.52 -1.65 -7.87
C LEU A 35 -6.05 -1.25 -7.68
N LEU A 36 -5.10 -2.19 -7.70
CA LEU A 36 -3.67 -1.91 -7.62
C LEU A 36 -3.12 -1.38 -8.97
N PRO A 37 -2.07 -0.53 -8.94
CA PRO A 37 -1.51 0.01 -10.17
C PRO A 37 -0.89 -1.10 -11.01
N THR A 38 -1.33 -1.22 -12.26
CA THR A 38 -0.79 -2.19 -13.22
C THR A 38 0.63 -1.83 -13.67
N ARG A 39 0.96 -0.53 -13.66
CA ARG A 39 2.30 -0.01 -13.97
C ARG A 39 2.61 1.17 -13.06
N LEU A 40 3.81 1.16 -12.50
CA LEU A 40 4.36 2.31 -11.80
C LEU A 40 5.08 3.23 -12.81
N PRO A 41 5.08 4.56 -12.57
CA PRO A 41 5.84 5.47 -13.40
C PRO A 41 7.34 5.17 -13.30
N SER A 42 8.09 5.56 -14.32
CA SER A 42 9.55 5.54 -14.33
C SER A 42 10.08 6.87 -14.89
N ALA A 43 11.30 7.26 -14.49
CA ALA A 43 12.00 8.40 -15.09
C ALA A 43 13.51 8.15 -15.14
N HIS A 44 14.24 9.02 -15.83
CA HIS A 44 15.69 8.85 -16.02
C HIS A 44 16.51 8.89 -14.71
N TRP A 45 15.92 9.39 -13.62
CA TRP A 45 16.56 9.61 -12.32
C TRP A 45 16.02 8.70 -11.20
N PHE A 46 15.02 7.86 -11.46
CA PHE A 46 14.52 6.87 -10.50
C PHE A 46 13.98 5.61 -11.19
N ASP A 47 14.01 4.50 -10.45
CA ASP A 47 13.30 3.27 -10.82
C ASP A 47 12.35 2.88 -9.68
N LEU A 48 11.21 2.29 -10.01
CA LEU A 48 10.22 1.84 -9.03
C LEU A 48 9.94 0.36 -9.24
N ALA A 49 9.99 -0.37 -8.13
CA ALA A 49 9.60 -1.77 -8.08
C ALA A 49 8.56 -1.97 -6.98
N SER A 50 7.62 -2.86 -7.21
CA SER A 50 6.66 -3.30 -6.20
C SER A 50 6.57 -4.81 -6.21
N ARG A 51 6.52 -5.41 -5.02
CA ARG A 51 6.23 -6.82 -4.84
C ARG A 51 5.11 -6.93 -3.82
N TYR A 52 3.96 -7.40 -4.27
CA TYR A 52 2.87 -7.79 -3.39
C TYR A 52 2.94 -9.29 -3.19
N GLN A 53 3.12 -9.71 -1.93
CA GLN A 53 3.09 -11.13 -1.57
C GLN A 53 1.91 -11.33 -0.62
N PRO A 54 0.80 -11.93 -1.11
CA PRO A 54 -0.31 -12.31 -0.23
C PRO A 54 0.20 -13.28 0.85
N ALA A 55 -0.30 -13.17 2.08
CA ALA A 55 -0.09 -14.24 3.06
C ALA A 55 -0.79 -15.51 2.54
N GLU A 56 -0.06 -16.63 2.50
CA GLU A 56 -0.65 -17.93 2.19
C GLU A 56 -1.47 -18.46 3.37
N ASP A 57 -2.56 -19.15 3.01
CA ASP A 57 -3.58 -19.84 3.81
C ASP A 57 -4.48 -19.00 4.74
N ASP A 58 -5.79 -19.01 4.43
CA ASP A 58 -6.93 -18.50 5.21
C ASP A 58 -7.20 -17.00 5.35
N THR A 59 -6.40 -16.10 4.78
CA THR A 59 -6.79 -14.68 4.72
C THR A 59 -7.52 -14.32 3.41
N LEU A 60 -8.73 -13.77 3.56
CA LEU A 60 -9.45 -13.05 2.50
C LEU A 60 -8.56 -11.89 1.96
N ALA A 61 -8.79 -11.44 0.72
CA ALA A 61 -7.93 -10.44 0.06
C ALA A 61 -7.61 -9.24 0.96
N GLY A 62 -6.35 -8.79 0.90
CA GLY A 62 -5.78 -7.76 1.76
C GLY A 62 -6.40 -6.39 1.55
N GLY A 63 -6.34 -5.58 2.60
CA GLY A 63 -6.66 -4.15 2.56
C GLY A 63 -5.50 -3.28 2.08
N ASP A 64 -4.38 -3.88 1.68
CA ASP A 64 -3.16 -3.16 1.39
C ASP A 64 -3.11 -2.59 -0.03
N TRP A 65 -2.44 -1.45 -0.14
CA TRP A 65 -2.18 -0.78 -1.41
C TRP A 65 -0.85 -0.07 -1.45
N TYR A 66 -0.43 0.19 -2.67
CA TYR A 66 0.63 1.14 -3.00
C TYR A 66 0.27 1.89 -4.27
N ASP A 67 0.79 3.11 -4.41
CA ASP A 67 0.64 3.90 -5.62
C ASP A 67 1.78 4.92 -5.76
N ALA A 68 2.06 5.32 -7.00
CA ALA A 68 3.07 6.32 -7.30
C ALA A 68 2.62 7.25 -8.43
N VAL A 69 2.88 8.54 -8.26
CA VAL A 69 2.45 9.60 -9.19
C VAL A 69 3.63 10.51 -9.51
N LEU A 70 3.86 10.75 -10.81
CA LEU A 70 4.79 11.79 -11.24
C LEU A 70 4.20 13.16 -10.96
N LEU A 71 4.97 14.00 -10.28
CA LEU A 71 4.60 15.37 -9.95
C LEU A 71 5.41 16.35 -10.81
N PRO A 72 4.94 17.60 -10.96
CA PRO A 72 5.70 18.65 -11.64
C PRO A 72 7.11 18.82 -11.05
N GLU A 73 8.02 19.37 -11.86
CA GLU A 73 9.38 19.75 -11.45
C GLU A 73 10.29 18.57 -11.06
N GLY A 74 10.05 17.38 -11.64
CA GLY A 74 10.90 16.22 -11.37
C GLY A 74 10.71 15.65 -9.96
N ARG A 75 9.49 15.74 -9.44
CA ARG A 75 9.10 15.17 -8.16
C ARG A 75 8.29 13.89 -8.37
N ILE A 76 8.25 13.04 -7.35
CA ILE A 76 7.42 11.85 -7.32
C ILE A 76 6.69 11.74 -5.98
N GLY A 77 5.39 11.51 -6.05
CA GLY A 77 4.54 11.18 -4.92
C GLY A 77 4.40 9.68 -4.78
N LEU A 78 4.46 9.18 -3.55
CA LEU A 78 4.28 7.78 -3.19
C LEU A 78 3.21 7.71 -2.10
N SER A 79 2.33 6.72 -2.20
CA SER A 79 1.40 6.37 -1.13
C SER A 79 1.35 4.87 -0.95
N MET A 80 1.18 4.41 0.27
CA MET A 80 0.87 3.02 0.60
C MET A 80 0.07 2.97 1.89
N GLY A 81 -0.62 1.86 2.10
CA GLY A 81 -1.38 1.67 3.31
C GLY A 81 -1.96 0.28 3.41
N ASP A 82 -2.62 0.04 4.53
CA ASP A 82 -3.30 -1.21 4.85
C ASP A 82 -4.61 -0.92 5.56
N VAL A 83 -5.71 -1.30 4.92
CA VAL A 83 -7.07 -1.19 5.46
C VAL A 83 -7.34 -2.33 6.43
N ILE A 84 -7.84 -1.99 7.62
CA ILE A 84 -8.28 -2.97 8.61
C ILE A 84 -9.43 -3.80 8.03
N GLY A 85 -9.31 -5.11 8.18
CA GLY A 85 -10.30 -6.08 7.71
C GLY A 85 -9.84 -6.78 6.44
N HIS A 86 -10.74 -7.57 5.87
CA HIS A 86 -10.44 -8.40 4.71
C HIS A 86 -11.70 -8.64 3.87
N GLY A 87 -11.51 -9.06 2.63
CA GLY A 87 -12.62 -9.40 1.74
C GLY A 87 -13.11 -8.21 0.92
N VAL A 88 -14.30 -8.33 0.34
CA VAL A 88 -14.78 -7.38 -0.70
C VAL A 88 -14.94 -5.95 -0.15
N GLN A 89 -15.41 -5.82 1.09
CA GLN A 89 -15.59 -4.49 1.73
C GLN A 89 -14.25 -3.80 1.99
N ALA A 90 -13.25 -4.53 2.51
CA ALA A 90 -11.90 -3.99 2.72
C ALA A 90 -11.22 -3.61 1.39
N ALA A 91 -11.36 -4.45 0.35
CA ALA A 91 -10.85 -4.12 -0.98
C ALA A 91 -11.53 -2.88 -1.58
N ALA A 92 -12.84 -2.71 -1.38
CA ALA A 92 -13.56 -1.51 -1.82
C ALA A 92 -13.09 -0.24 -1.07
N ALA A 93 -12.93 -0.33 0.25
CA ALA A 93 -12.39 0.77 1.07
C ALA A 93 -10.96 1.13 0.65
N MET A 94 -10.10 0.12 0.43
CA MET A 94 -8.74 0.30 -0.10
C MET A 94 -8.75 1.07 -1.42
N GLY A 95 -9.61 0.70 -2.37
CA GLY A 95 -9.74 1.39 -3.66
C GLY A 95 -10.09 2.87 -3.51
N ARG A 96 -10.93 3.21 -2.54
CA ARG A 96 -11.29 4.59 -2.22
C ARG A 96 -10.12 5.36 -1.61
N TYR A 97 -9.43 4.78 -0.64
CA TYR A 97 -8.23 5.40 -0.04
C TYR A 97 -7.16 5.64 -1.09
N ARG A 98 -6.83 4.62 -1.89
CA ARG A 98 -5.86 4.72 -2.99
C ARG A 98 -6.23 5.84 -3.97
N SER A 99 -7.48 5.84 -4.46
CA SER A 99 -7.93 6.83 -5.45
C SER A 99 -7.88 8.26 -4.90
N CYS A 100 -8.28 8.45 -3.63
CA CYS A 100 -8.21 9.77 -3.00
C CYS A 100 -6.75 10.19 -2.76
N ALA A 101 -5.89 9.30 -2.27
CA ALA A 101 -4.47 9.58 -2.09
C ALA A 101 -3.81 9.98 -3.42
N GLN A 102 -4.09 9.24 -4.50
CA GLN A 102 -3.61 9.56 -5.83
C GLN A 102 -4.04 10.95 -6.30
N ALA A 103 -5.32 11.30 -6.11
CA ALA A 103 -5.85 12.61 -6.47
C ALA A 103 -5.20 13.75 -5.65
N LEU A 104 -5.05 13.57 -4.34
CA LEU A 104 -4.43 14.56 -3.45
C LEU A 104 -2.94 14.73 -3.74
N LEU A 105 -2.22 13.64 -4.06
CA LEU A 105 -0.84 13.70 -4.54
C LEU A 105 -0.75 14.47 -5.85
N SER A 106 -1.61 14.15 -6.81
CA SER A 106 -1.66 14.81 -8.13
C SER A 106 -1.95 16.30 -8.02
N ALA A 107 -2.76 16.70 -7.03
CA ALA A 107 -3.02 18.11 -6.68
C ALA A 107 -1.85 18.79 -5.94
N GLY A 108 -0.77 18.08 -5.67
CA GLY A 108 0.45 18.62 -5.06
C GLY A 108 0.38 18.81 -3.55
N LEU A 109 -0.57 18.17 -2.86
CA LEU A 109 -0.70 18.33 -1.41
C LEU A 109 0.54 17.76 -0.68
N PRO A 110 1.05 18.46 0.35
CA PRO A 110 2.09 17.91 1.21
C PRO A 110 1.61 16.63 1.93
N PRO A 111 2.48 15.62 2.15
CA PRO A 111 2.10 14.34 2.74
C PRO A 111 1.29 14.43 4.04
N GLY A 112 1.64 15.34 4.96
CA GLY A 112 0.91 15.50 6.21
C GLY A 112 -0.53 15.99 6.01
N GLN A 113 -0.73 16.98 5.14
CA GLN A 113 -2.08 17.48 4.83
C GLN A 113 -2.90 16.44 4.08
N LEU A 114 -2.26 15.70 3.17
CA LEU A 114 -2.89 14.58 2.48
C LEU A 114 -3.44 13.56 3.49
N LEU A 115 -2.64 13.13 4.48
CA LEU A 115 -3.10 12.18 5.50
C LEU A 115 -4.26 12.75 6.33
N THR A 116 -4.22 14.02 6.72
CA THR A 116 -5.36 14.67 7.40
C THR A 116 -6.63 14.66 6.55
N ARG A 117 -6.51 14.80 5.22
CA ARG A 117 -7.67 14.72 4.32
C ARG A 117 -8.16 13.29 4.14
N LEU A 118 -7.26 12.30 4.13
CA LEU A 118 -7.65 10.89 4.09
C LEU A 118 -8.38 10.46 5.37
N ASP A 119 -7.97 10.96 6.53
CA ASP A 119 -8.62 10.69 7.83
C ASP A 119 -10.06 11.22 7.87
N GLN A 120 -10.33 12.30 7.14
CA GLN A 120 -11.66 12.90 7.01
C GLN A 120 -12.55 12.25 5.94
N LEU A 121 -12.05 11.24 5.21
CA LEU A 121 -12.86 10.59 4.19
C LEU A 121 -14.06 9.91 4.85
N PRO A 122 -15.30 10.27 4.47
CA PRO A 122 -16.46 9.58 4.97
C PRO A 122 -16.48 8.19 4.36
N VAL A 123 -15.95 7.19 5.06
CA VAL A 123 -15.98 5.78 4.62
C VAL A 123 -17.39 5.20 4.83
N GLY A 124 -18.41 5.90 4.30
CA GLY A 124 -19.81 5.52 4.44
C GLY A 124 -20.12 4.21 3.70
N GLY A 125 -20.90 3.35 4.35
CA GLY A 125 -21.60 2.21 3.75
C GLY A 125 -20.96 0.83 3.93
N CYS A 126 -19.69 0.74 4.34
CA CYS A 126 -18.91 -0.50 4.23
C CYS A 126 -18.08 -0.77 5.50
N GLY A 127 -18.68 -0.71 6.69
CA GLY A 127 -17.99 -0.88 7.97
C GLY A 127 -16.97 0.23 8.25
N GLU A 128 -16.69 0.48 9.52
CA GLU A 128 -15.72 1.49 9.97
C GLU A 128 -14.28 1.03 9.71
N HIS A 129 -13.88 0.93 8.45
CA HIS A 129 -12.57 0.41 8.07
C HIS A 129 -11.56 1.56 8.16
N ALA A 130 -10.80 1.58 9.27
CA ALA A 130 -9.64 2.45 9.39
C ALA A 130 -8.49 1.89 8.54
N ALA A 131 -7.53 2.74 8.16
CA ALA A 131 -6.36 2.31 7.42
C ALA A 131 -5.08 2.86 8.06
N THR A 132 -4.01 2.06 8.04
CA THR A 132 -2.67 2.61 8.20
C THR A 132 -2.21 3.19 6.86
N CYS A 133 -1.52 4.32 6.87
CA CYS A 133 -1.05 4.98 5.66
C CYS A 133 0.38 5.52 5.83
N ALA A 134 1.18 5.42 4.76
CA ALA A 134 2.42 6.15 4.59
C ALA A 134 2.37 6.92 3.28
N CYS A 135 2.78 8.18 3.30
CA CYS A 135 2.84 9.03 2.11
C CYS A 135 4.18 9.72 2.05
N ALA A 136 4.77 9.78 0.86
CA ALA A 136 6.05 10.43 0.65
C ALA A 136 6.04 11.27 -0.63
N VAL A 137 6.79 12.37 -0.63
CA VAL A 137 7.09 13.16 -1.83
C VAL A 137 8.60 13.30 -1.90
N TYR A 138 9.18 12.78 -2.98
CA TYR A 138 10.60 12.91 -3.27
C TYR A 138 10.83 13.91 -4.39
N ASP A 139 11.82 14.78 -4.19
CA ASP A 139 12.26 15.78 -5.15
C ASP A 139 13.59 15.37 -5.77
N GLY A 140 13.57 15.06 -7.07
CA GLY A 140 14.76 14.64 -7.80
C GLY A 140 15.80 15.74 -7.99
N ALA A 141 15.42 17.01 -7.92
CA ALA A 141 16.35 18.12 -8.06
C ALA A 141 17.15 18.36 -6.77
N THR A 142 16.47 18.35 -5.61
CA THR A 142 17.08 18.60 -4.30
C THR A 142 17.53 17.32 -3.59
N GLY A 143 17.06 16.16 -4.04
CA GLY A 143 17.21 14.87 -3.36
C GLY A 143 16.33 14.72 -2.14
N ARG A 144 15.53 15.73 -1.76
CA ARG A 144 14.78 15.72 -0.49
C ARG A 144 13.55 14.82 -0.56
N CYS A 145 13.32 14.06 0.50
CA CYS A 145 12.12 13.25 0.69
C CYS A 145 11.33 13.77 1.90
N ARG A 146 10.06 14.13 1.69
CA ARG A 146 9.12 14.43 2.77
C ARG A 146 8.25 13.21 2.98
N VAL A 147 8.18 12.71 4.21
CA VAL A 147 7.39 11.52 4.56
C VAL A 147 6.41 11.89 5.68
N ALA A 148 5.20 11.34 5.60
CA ALA A 148 4.22 11.37 6.68
C ALA A 148 3.64 9.96 6.87
N LEU A 149 3.35 9.61 8.13
CA LEU A 149 2.83 8.31 8.53
C LEU A 149 1.55 8.49 9.36
N ALA A 150 0.60 7.60 9.18
CA ALA A 150 -0.59 7.42 10.01
C ALA A 150 -0.67 5.93 10.37
N GLY A 151 -0.11 5.55 11.53
CA GLY A 151 -0.11 4.16 12.02
C GLY A 151 0.72 3.14 11.23
N HIS A 152 1.16 3.46 10.00
CA HIS A 152 1.93 2.55 9.16
C HIS A 152 3.34 2.34 9.72
N PRO A 153 3.90 1.12 9.62
CA PRO A 153 5.29 0.87 9.96
C PRO A 153 6.24 1.85 9.26
N PRO A 154 7.26 2.38 9.95
CA PRO A 154 8.13 3.40 9.37
C PRO A 154 8.92 2.81 8.19
N PRO A 155 8.94 3.49 7.04
CA PRO A 155 9.66 3.03 5.86
C PRO A 155 11.16 2.93 6.11
N LEU A 156 11.80 2.03 5.37
CA LEU A 156 13.24 1.83 5.41
C LEU A 156 13.90 2.57 4.25
N VAL A 157 15.00 3.25 4.55
CA VAL A 157 15.92 3.79 3.56
C VAL A 157 17.19 2.97 3.60
N ILE A 158 17.52 2.38 2.47
CA ILE A 158 18.78 1.68 2.25
C ILE A 158 19.69 2.63 1.48
N ARG A 159 20.88 2.89 2.02
CA ARG A 159 21.89 3.70 1.35
C ARG A 159 22.75 2.84 0.42
N PRO A 160 23.46 3.46 -0.54
CA PRO A 160 24.39 2.74 -1.41
C PRO A 160 25.51 2.00 -0.68
N ASP A 161 25.87 2.43 0.53
CA ASP A 161 26.83 1.77 1.41
C ASP A 161 26.25 0.55 2.15
N GLY A 162 24.99 0.19 1.88
CA GLY A 162 24.26 -0.89 2.53
C GLY A 162 23.65 -0.50 3.89
N THR A 163 23.84 0.73 4.36
CA THR A 163 23.29 1.14 5.65
C THR A 163 21.77 1.28 5.56
N VAL A 164 21.07 0.62 6.47
CA VAL A 164 19.60 0.66 6.56
C VAL A 164 19.18 1.59 7.69
N ARG A 165 18.23 2.47 7.42
CA ARG A 165 17.70 3.41 8.41
C ARG A 165 16.19 3.53 8.30
N ARG A 166 15.51 3.47 9.44
CA ARG A 166 14.07 3.76 9.55
C ARG A 166 13.82 5.26 9.42
N VAL A 167 12.83 5.65 8.63
CA VAL A 167 12.42 7.04 8.44
C VAL A 167 11.08 7.27 9.14
N GLY A 168 11.08 8.21 10.10
CA GLY A 168 9.94 8.47 10.97
C GLY A 168 9.89 7.53 12.18
N TRP A 169 9.28 8.03 13.26
CA TRP A 169 8.83 7.24 14.40
C TRP A 169 7.30 7.31 14.43
N ALA A 170 6.64 6.19 14.69
CA ALA A 170 5.18 6.12 14.69
C ALA A 170 4.65 6.84 15.95
N VAL A 171 3.83 7.87 15.77
CA VAL A 171 3.09 8.54 16.85
C VAL A 171 1.61 8.43 16.52
N TRP A 172 0.90 7.67 17.34
CA TRP A 172 -0.56 7.73 17.41
C TRP A 172 -0.97 8.80 18.44
N PRO A 173 -2.03 9.61 18.20
CA PRO A 173 -2.72 9.85 16.94
C PRO A 173 -2.22 11.16 16.29
N VAL A 174 -1.92 11.12 14.99
CA VAL A 174 -1.71 12.30 14.12
C VAL A 174 -0.74 13.36 14.67
N ALA A 175 0.53 13.03 14.88
CA ALA A 175 1.59 14.04 14.93
C ALA A 175 3.00 13.43 14.81
N ALA A 176 3.42 13.08 13.60
CA ALA A 176 4.81 13.28 13.22
C ALA A 176 4.86 14.06 11.91
N LEU A 177 4.41 15.32 11.97
CA LEU A 177 5.00 16.37 11.15
C LEU A 177 6.44 16.59 11.66
N LEU A 178 7.34 15.68 11.34
CA LEU A 178 8.75 16.04 11.32
C LEU A 178 9.11 16.29 9.85
N PRO A 179 9.42 17.53 9.45
CA PRO A 179 10.27 17.71 8.28
C PRO A 179 11.58 17.02 8.62
N VAL A 180 11.75 15.78 8.17
CA VAL A 180 13.04 15.13 8.29
C VAL A 180 13.90 15.65 7.15
N ASP A 181 14.51 16.81 7.38
CA ASP A 181 15.48 17.41 6.45
C ASP A 181 16.78 16.59 6.56
N HIS A 182 16.85 15.52 5.79
CA HIS A 182 18.13 14.86 5.56
C HIS A 182 18.85 15.62 4.46
N GLY A 183 19.97 16.25 4.79
CA GLY A 183 20.91 16.73 3.80
C GLY A 183 21.44 15.56 2.98
N TRP A 184 21.24 15.61 1.66
CA TRP A 184 21.72 14.58 0.74
C TRP A 184 23.09 14.97 0.23
N VAL A 185 24.03 14.02 0.25
CA VAL A 185 25.21 14.11 -0.59
C VAL A 185 24.79 13.62 -1.97
N ARG A 186 24.75 14.56 -2.92
CA ARG A 186 24.48 14.31 -4.33
C ARG A 186 25.54 13.34 -4.88
N ARG A 187 25.17 12.10 -5.18
CA ARG A 187 25.96 11.24 -6.07
C ARG A 187 25.05 10.61 -7.13
N PRO A 188 25.46 10.62 -8.41
CA PRO A 188 24.66 10.05 -9.48
C PRO A 188 24.45 8.56 -9.21
N TRP A 189 23.18 8.13 -9.19
CA TRP A 189 22.80 6.74 -9.29
C TRP A 189 23.30 6.22 -10.64
N ALA A 190 24.33 5.38 -10.64
CA ALA A 190 24.81 4.72 -11.84
C ALA A 190 23.80 3.62 -12.20
N ARG A 191 23.08 3.84 -13.31
CA ARG A 191 22.21 2.84 -13.93
C ARG A 191 23.03 1.55 -14.12
N GLY A 192 22.69 0.48 -13.41
CA GLY A 192 23.39 -0.82 -13.51
C GLY A 192 24.02 -1.38 -12.24
N ALA A 193 23.90 -0.72 -11.07
CA ALA A 193 24.16 -1.37 -9.78
C ALA A 193 23.04 -2.38 -9.48
N ARG A 194 23.06 -3.52 -10.17
CA ARG A 194 22.20 -4.67 -9.85
C ARG A 194 22.52 -5.09 -8.43
N ASN A 195 21.53 -5.02 -7.53
CA ASN A 195 21.54 -5.92 -6.39
C ASN A 195 21.45 -7.35 -6.98
N PRO A 196 22.44 -8.23 -6.77
CA PRO A 196 22.43 -9.57 -7.35
C PRO A 196 21.19 -10.39 -6.94
N ASP A 197 20.48 -9.99 -5.87
CA ASP A 197 19.24 -10.61 -5.42
C ASP A 197 17.97 -9.98 -6.01
N TRP A 198 18.11 -8.94 -6.85
CA TRP A 198 16.99 -8.23 -7.46
C TRP A 198 16.80 -8.67 -8.91
N VAL A 199 15.85 -9.59 -9.11
CA VAL A 199 15.33 -9.96 -10.43
C VAL A 199 13.98 -9.25 -10.63
N PRO A 200 13.86 -8.30 -11.56
CA PRO A 200 12.55 -7.79 -11.96
C PRO A 200 11.84 -8.90 -12.74
N GLU A 201 10.78 -9.49 -12.18
CA GLU A 201 9.96 -10.42 -12.94
C GLU A 201 9.19 -9.65 -14.03
N GLY A 202 9.40 -10.10 -15.26
CA GLY A 202 8.90 -9.46 -16.47
C GLY A 202 7.43 -9.72 -16.75
N HIS A 203 6.87 -8.71 -17.43
CA HIS A 203 5.73 -8.70 -18.37
C HIS A 203 4.58 -9.69 -18.22
#